data_AF-A0A3S3E668-F1
#
_entry.id   AF-A0A3S3E668-F1
#
_cell.length_a   1.000
_cell.length_b   1.000
_cell.length_c   1.000
_cell.angle_alpha   90.00
_cell.angle_beta   90.00
_cell.angle_gamma   90.00
#
_symmetry.space_group_name_H-M   'P 1'
#
loop_
_entity.id
_entity.type
_entity.pdbx_description
1 polymer ?
#
loop_
_entity_poly.entity_id
_entity_poly.type
_entity_poly.pdbx_seq_one_letter_code
_entity_poly.pdbx_strand_id
1 'polypeptide(L)'
;MESSSATAKRLLEAALAIIDRDGIDALTVRSLVAESGVSNGSVYHHVGSLDRVEAAAADEAIRAWSAAFLAALERGGYAAAAAADRTWSRAHPGLAALIERNGQRGELGPAARDFGIGLRAWLDSRRLAIDAPAQVVAAVLLGPLAELRRLEKATGRMTRKTDFEALEAAVINGLKSLGSNLEVQH
;
A
#
# COMPACT_ATOMS: atom_id res chain seq x y z
N MET A 1 33.95 -1.84 -11.30
CA MET A 1 33.48 -2.66 -10.16
C MET A 1 32.18 -2.01 -9.70
N GLU A 2 31.04 -2.63 -9.98
CA GLU A 2 29.72 -2.08 -9.64
C GLU A 2 29.54 -2.11 -8.11
N SER A 3 29.03 -1.02 -7.52
CA SER A 3 28.86 -0.94 -6.06
C SER A 3 27.74 -1.88 -5.61
N SER A 4 27.91 -2.51 -4.44
CA SER A 4 26.91 -3.41 -3.83
C SER A 4 25.50 -2.79 -3.78
N SER A 5 25.43 -1.46 -3.59
CA SER A 5 24.18 -0.69 -3.60
C SER A 5 23.51 -0.64 -4.98
N ALA A 6 24.27 -0.51 -6.07
CA ALA A 6 23.74 -0.47 -7.42
C ALA A 6 23.17 -1.84 -7.85
N THR A 7 23.84 -2.93 -7.48
CA THR A 7 23.33 -4.29 -7.70
C THR A 7 22.04 -4.55 -6.92
N ALA A 8 21.98 -4.15 -5.64
CA ALA A 8 20.77 -4.30 -4.83
C ALA A 8 19.58 -3.55 -5.44
N LYS A 9 19.80 -2.33 -5.94
CA LYS A 9 18.77 -1.54 -6.62
C LYS A 9 18.24 -2.25 -7.88
N ARG A 10 19.12 -2.77 -8.73
CA ARG A 10 18.72 -3.51 -9.94
C ARG A 10 17.91 -4.76 -9.62
N LEU A 11 18.28 -5.48 -8.54
CA LEU A 11 17.53 -6.64 -8.09
C LEU A 11 16.14 -6.25 -7.58
N LEU A 12 16.01 -5.14 -6.84
CA LEU A 12 14.72 -4.62 -6.41
C LEU A 12 13.84 -4.20 -7.60
N GLU A 13 14.41 -3.45 -8.56
CA GLU A 13 13.70 -3.03 -9.78
C GLU A 13 13.21 -4.23 -10.59
N ALA A 14 14.05 -5.25 -10.76
CA ALA A 14 13.66 -6.50 -11.42
C ALA A 14 12.56 -7.25 -10.65
N ALA A 15 12.64 -7.32 -9.33
CA ALA A 15 11.62 -7.97 -8.51
C ALA A 15 10.26 -7.26 -8.63
N LEU A 16 10.24 -5.93 -8.57
CA LEU A 16 9.03 -5.14 -8.77
C LEU A 16 8.41 -5.42 -10.14
N ALA A 17 9.22 -5.44 -11.21
CA ALA A 17 8.76 -5.70 -12.56
C ALA A 17 8.17 -7.11 -12.72
N ILE A 18 8.84 -8.13 -12.18
CA ILE A 18 8.36 -9.52 -12.21
C ILE A 18 7.04 -9.64 -11.44
N ILE A 19 6.98 -9.14 -10.21
CA ILE A 19 5.80 -9.28 -9.37
C ILE A 19 4.59 -8.57 -9.99
N ASP A 20 4.80 -7.36 -10.53
CA ASP A 20 3.70 -6.58 -11.08
C ASP A 20 3.11 -7.21 -12.36
N ARG A 21 3.99 -7.74 -13.22
CA ARG A 21 3.62 -8.33 -14.51
C ARG A 21 3.11 -9.76 -14.39
N ASP A 22 3.85 -10.60 -13.65
CA ASP A 22 3.70 -12.06 -13.66
C ASP A 22 3.11 -12.60 -12.34
N GLY A 23 2.93 -11.74 -11.33
CA GLY A 23 2.43 -12.09 -10.02
C GLY A 23 3.52 -12.53 -9.04
N ILE A 24 3.15 -12.65 -7.77
CA ILE A 24 4.13 -12.82 -6.68
C ILE A 24 4.89 -14.15 -6.77
N ASP A 25 4.20 -15.23 -7.15
CA ASP A 25 4.80 -16.57 -7.24
C ASP A 25 5.80 -16.71 -8.42
N ALA A 26 5.81 -15.74 -9.34
CA ALA A 26 6.77 -15.69 -10.44
C ALA A 26 8.14 -15.14 -10.00
N LEU A 27 8.22 -14.50 -8.83
CA LEU A 27 9.48 -14.10 -8.23
C LEU A 27 10.26 -15.37 -7.86
N THR A 28 11.37 -15.63 -8.54
CA THR A 28 12.28 -16.75 -8.30
C THR A 28 13.70 -16.27 -8.54
N VAL A 29 14.71 -16.96 -8.03
CA VAL A 29 16.12 -16.63 -8.34
C VAL A 29 16.37 -16.64 -9.86
N ARG A 30 15.76 -17.58 -10.58
CA ARG A 30 15.90 -17.69 -12.05
C ARG A 30 15.30 -16.49 -12.78
N SER A 31 14.07 -16.11 -12.45
CA SER A 31 13.42 -14.94 -13.07
C SER A 31 14.15 -13.65 -12.68
N LEU A 32 14.62 -13.54 -11.44
CA LEU A 32 15.38 -12.40 -10.96
C LEU A 32 16.71 -12.23 -11.70
N VAL A 33 17.48 -13.30 -11.90
CA VAL A 33 18.71 -13.27 -12.71
C VAL A 33 18.40 -12.87 -14.15
N ALA A 34 17.35 -13.43 -14.74
CA ALA A 34 16.96 -13.16 -16.13
C ALA A 34 16.52 -11.70 -16.34
N GLU A 35 15.72 -11.15 -15.43
CA GLU A 35 15.22 -9.77 -15.51
C GLU A 35 16.29 -8.75 -15.12
N SER A 36 17.08 -9.01 -14.08
CA SER A 36 18.09 -8.06 -13.59
C SER A 36 19.40 -8.06 -14.39
N GLY A 37 19.73 -9.16 -15.07
CA GLY A 37 21.04 -9.40 -15.69
C GLY A 37 22.19 -9.56 -14.68
N VAL A 38 21.89 -9.71 -13.39
CA VAL A 38 22.88 -9.94 -12.33
C VAL A 38 23.20 -11.42 -12.23
N SER A 39 24.48 -11.78 -12.01
CA SER A 39 24.90 -13.18 -11.90
C SER A 39 24.26 -13.89 -10.70
N ASN A 40 24.04 -15.20 -10.80
CA ASN A 40 23.45 -15.99 -9.71
C ASN A 40 24.26 -15.89 -8.40
N GLY A 41 25.60 -15.93 -8.47
CA GLY A 41 26.47 -15.75 -7.29
C GLY A 41 26.33 -14.36 -6.65
N SER A 42 26.12 -13.33 -7.46
CA SER A 42 25.89 -11.96 -6.98
C SER A 42 24.50 -11.82 -6.33
N VAL A 43 23.46 -12.49 -6.84
CA VAL A 43 22.12 -12.48 -6.22
C VAL A 43 22.21 -12.94 -4.77
N TYR A 44 22.76 -14.13 -4.50
CA TYR A 44 22.87 -14.64 -3.13
C TYR A 44 23.74 -13.76 -2.23
N HIS A 45 24.81 -13.17 -2.78
CA HIS A 45 25.67 -12.26 -2.03
C HIS A 45 24.96 -10.96 -1.62
N HIS A 46 24.07 -10.43 -2.46
CA HIS A 46 23.44 -9.12 -2.22
C HIS A 46 22.10 -9.21 -1.49
N VAL A 47 21.25 -10.17 -1.84
CA VAL A 47 19.88 -10.21 -1.30
C VAL A 47 19.69 -11.22 -0.18
N GLY A 48 20.59 -12.20 -0.04
CA GLY A 48 20.56 -13.24 0.99
C GLY A 48 19.44 -14.27 0.82
N SER A 49 18.18 -13.84 0.68
CA SER A 49 17.03 -14.70 0.43
C SER A 49 15.98 -14.02 -0.45
N LEU A 50 15.14 -14.83 -1.09
CA LEU A 50 14.04 -14.32 -1.91
C LEU A 50 12.99 -13.60 -1.07
N ASP A 51 12.71 -14.08 0.15
CA ASP A 51 11.80 -13.43 1.11
C ASP A 51 12.24 -12.00 1.44
N ARG A 52 13.56 -11.74 1.54
CA ARG A 52 14.08 -10.38 1.75
C ARG A 52 13.86 -9.49 0.53
N VAL A 53 14.00 -10.04 -0.67
CA VAL A 53 13.70 -9.31 -1.91
C VAL A 53 12.22 -8.97 -1.98
N GLU A 54 11.36 -9.93 -1.66
CA GLU A 54 9.92 -9.74 -1.65
C GLU A 54 9.49 -8.70 -0.60
N ALA A 55 10.02 -8.76 0.62
CA ALA A 55 9.75 -7.77 1.66
C ALA A 55 10.22 -6.36 1.23
N ALA A 56 11.38 -6.26 0.58
CA ALA A 56 11.86 -4.98 0.03
C ALA A 56 10.97 -4.46 -1.11
N ALA A 57 10.50 -5.36 -1.99
CA ALA A 57 9.55 -5.01 -3.05
C ALA A 57 8.20 -4.55 -2.48
N ALA A 58 7.72 -5.17 -1.40
CA ALA A 58 6.51 -4.77 -0.72
C ALA A 58 6.67 -3.39 -0.06
N ASP A 59 7.79 -3.14 0.62
CA ASP A 59 8.09 -1.82 1.20
C ASP A 59 8.12 -0.72 0.13
N GLU A 60 8.77 -0.97 -1.01
CA GLU A 60 8.84 -0.01 -2.11
C GLU A 60 7.47 0.20 -2.79
N ALA A 61 6.67 -0.86 -2.94
CA ALA A 61 5.30 -0.76 -3.44
C ALA A 61 4.43 0.09 -2.51
N ILE A 62 4.53 -0.11 -1.19
CA ILE A 62 3.83 0.71 -0.18
C ILE A 62 4.31 2.16 -0.25
N ARG A 63 5.62 2.40 -0.41
CA ARG A 63 6.18 3.75 -0.56
C ARG A 63 5.57 4.47 -1.76
N ALA A 64 5.53 3.82 -2.93
CA ALA A 64 4.97 4.39 -4.15
C ALA A 64 3.45 4.65 -4.04
N TRP A 65 2.69 3.66 -3.55
CA TRP A 65 1.25 3.77 -3.35
C TRP A 65 0.91 4.87 -2.33
N SER A 66 1.58 4.88 -1.17
CA SER A 66 1.31 5.82 -0.09
C SER A 66 1.62 7.26 -0.49
N ALA A 67 2.67 7.49 -1.27
CA ALA A 67 2.97 8.81 -1.82
C ALA A 67 1.81 9.34 -2.70
N ALA A 68 1.29 8.50 -3.62
CA ALA A 68 0.15 8.88 -4.46
C ALA A 68 -1.13 9.09 -3.64
N PHE A 69 -1.39 8.20 -2.67
CA PHE A 69 -2.55 8.25 -1.80
C PHE A 69 -2.56 9.50 -0.93
N LEU A 70 -1.49 9.76 -0.17
CA LEU A 70 -1.40 10.90 0.74
C LEU A 70 -1.44 12.23 -0.03
N ALA A 71 -0.81 12.30 -1.19
CA ALA A 71 -0.86 13.51 -2.01
C ALA A 71 -2.28 13.80 -2.53
N ALA A 72 -3.05 12.76 -2.89
CA ALA A 72 -4.45 12.92 -3.28
C ALA A 72 -5.34 13.27 -2.08
N LEU A 73 -5.09 12.63 -0.92
CA LEU A 73 -5.78 12.87 0.33
C LEU A 73 -5.66 14.33 0.79
N GLU A 74 -4.47 14.91 0.67
CA GLU A 74 -4.24 16.30 1.04
C GLU A 74 -4.94 17.27 0.07
N ARG A 75 -4.83 17.02 -1.24
CA ARG A 75 -5.40 17.92 -2.27
C ARG A 75 -6.92 17.90 -2.34
N GLY A 76 -7.55 16.76 -2.10
CA GLY A 76 -8.94 16.53 -2.47
C GLY A 76 -9.73 15.63 -1.54
N GLY A 77 -9.20 15.35 -0.34
CA GLY A 77 -9.89 14.54 0.66
C GLY A 77 -9.89 13.04 0.34
N TYR A 78 -10.70 12.31 1.09
CA TYR A 78 -10.79 10.87 1.03
C TYR A 78 -11.31 10.37 -0.32
N ALA A 79 -12.26 11.08 -0.95
CA ALA A 79 -12.76 10.70 -2.27
C ALA A 79 -11.65 10.74 -3.33
N ALA A 80 -10.78 11.74 -3.28
CA ALA A 80 -9.62 11.81 -4.17
C ALA A 80 -8.58 10.72 -3.86
N ALA A 81 -8.35 10.41 -2.58
CA ALA A 81 -7.46 9.34 -2.16
C ALA A 81 -7.96 7.95 -2.60
N ALA A 82 -9.27 7.70 -2.50
CA ALA A 82 -9.91 6.46 -2.96
C ALA A 82 -9.80 6.28 -4.48
N ALA A 83 -9.97 7.36 -5.25
CA ALA A 83 -9.76 7.33 -6.69
C ALA A 83 -8.28 7.09 -7.06
N ALA A 84 -7.34 7.66 -6.29
CA ALA A 84 -5.90 7.45 -6.47
C ALA A 84 -5.50 6.01 -6.14
N ASP A 85 -6.00 5.45 -5.04
CA ASP A 85 -5.85 4.04 -4.66
C ASP A 85 -6.31 3.13 -5.81
N ARG A 86 -7.54 3.30 -6.29
CA ARG A 86 -8.07 2.50 -7.41
C ARG A 86 -7.21 2.64 -8.66
N THR A 87 -6.80 3.85 -9.00
CA THR A 87 -5.96 4.10 -10.19
C THR A 87 -4.63 3.37 -10.08
N TRP A 88 -3.97 3.48 -8.92
CA TRP A 88 -2.70 2.81 -8.67
C TRP A 88 -2.85 1.29 -8.66
N SER A 89 -3.83 0.73 -7.95
CA SER A 89 -4.03 -0.72 -7.89
C SER A 89 -4.39 -1.35 -9.23
N ARG A 90 -5.05 -0.59 -10.12
CA ARG A 90 -5.33 -1.05 -11.49
C ARG A 90 -4.11 -0.97 -12.40
N ALA A 91 -3.25 0.03 -12.20
CA ALA A 91 -1.99 0.15 -12.93
C ALA A 91 -0.98 -0.91 -12.50
N HIS A 92 -1.02 -1.30 -11.22
CA HIS A 92 -0.07 -2.22 -10.58
C HIS A 92 -0.77 -3.37 -9.85
N PRO A 93 -1.49 -4.26 -10.56
CA PRO A 93 -2.30 -5.30 -9.93
C PRO A 93 -1.47 -6.33 -9.14
N GLY A 94 -0.26 -6.65 -9.59
CA GLY A 94 0.62 -7.59 -8.89
C GLY A 94 1.21 -6.97 -7.62
N LEU A 95 1.60 -5.70 -7.66
CA LEU A 95 2.07 -4.98 -6.47
C LEU A 95 0.94 -4.72 -5.47
N ALA A 96 -0.28 -4.42 -5.94
CA ALA A 96 -1.44 -4.29 -5.06
C ALA A 96 -1.72 -5.60 -4.31
N ALA A 97 -1.66 -6.75 -4.99
CA ALA A 97 -1.79 -8.06 -4.36
C ALA A 97 -0.66 -8.35 -3.36
N LEU A 98 0.58 -7.90 -3.66
CA LEU A 98 1.71 -8.03 -2.73
C LEU A 98 1.47 -7.24 -1.43
N ILE A 99 1.04 -5.99 -1.53
CA ILE A 99 0.70 -5.15 -0.37
C ILE A 99 -0.39 -5.82 0.48
N GLU A 100 -1.46 -6.31 -0.16
CA GLU A 100 -2.56 -6.97 0.55
C GLU A 100 -2.11 -8.24 1.28
N ARG A 101 -1.33 -9.09 0.61
CA ARG A 101 -0.80 -10.32 1.19
C ARG A 101 0.09 -10.07 2.40
N ASN A 102 1.01 -9.11 2.28
CA ASN A 102 1.94 -8.80 3.35
C ASN A 102 1.23 -8.06 4.50
N GLY A 103 0.22 -7.26 4.19
CA GLY A 103 -0.67 -6.65 5.19
C GLY A 103 -1.40 -7.68 6.04
N GLN A 104 -1.93 -8.74 5.43
CA GLN A 104 -2.58 -9.84 6.15
C GLN A 104 -1.63 -10.60 7.08
N ARG A 105 -0.32 -10.59 6.79
CA ARG A 105 0.73 -11.23 7.61
C ARG A 105 1.36 -10.27 8.63
N GLY A 106 1.04 -8.97 8.58
CA GLY A 106 1.67 -7.95 9.42
C GLY A 106 3.10 -7.57 8.98
N GLU A 107 3.46 -7.81 7.72
CA GLU A 107 4.81 -7.68 7.16
C GLU A 107 4.97 -6.42 6.30
N LEU A 108 4.58 -5.26 6.82
CA LEU A 108 4.42 -4.03 6.00
C LEU A 108 5.62 -3.06 5.98
N GLY A 109 6.71 -3.39 6.69
CA GLY A 109 7.97 -2.64 6.62
C GLY A 109 7.91 -1.16 7.08
N PRO A 110 9.03 -0.41 6.92
CA PRO A 110 9.10 1.02 7.24
C PRO A 110 8.11 1.92 6.49
N ALA A 111 7.85 1.67 5.20
CA ALA A 111 7.00 2.54 4.39
C ALA A 111 5.54 2.60 4.91
N ALA A 112 5.04 1.51 5.49
CA ALA A 112 3.71 1.54 6.12
C ALA A 112 3.68 2.36 7.42
N ARG A 113 4.79 2.43 8.15
CA ARG A 113 4.92 3.33 9.30
C ARG A 113 4.89 4.78 8.83
N ASP A 114 5.64 5.11 7.79
CA ASP A 114 5.68 6.45 7.20
C ASP A 114 4.30 6.88 6.68
N PHE A 115 3.59 5.95 6.03
CA PHE A 115 2.20 6.14 5.65
C PHE A 115 1.30 6.45 6.85
N GLY A 116 1.42 5.68 7.95
CA GLY A 116 0.69 5.92 9.18
C GLY A 116 0.95 7.31 9.79
N ILE A 117 2.21 7.77 9.77
CA ILE A 117 2.60 9.11 10.23
C ILE A 117 1.93 10.19 9.36
N GLY A 118 2.02 10.07 8.04
CA GLY A 118 1.39 11.02 7.12
C GLY A 118 -0.13 11.05 7.25
N LEU A 119 -0.74 9.87 7.42
CA LEU A 119 -2.18 9.75 7.64
C LEU A 119 -2.60 10.39 8.98
N ARG A 120 -1.84 10.16 10.05
CA ARG A 120 -2.11 10.77 11.36
C ARG A 120 -2.05 12.30 11.29
N ALA A 121 -1.04 12.84 10.61
CA ALA A 121 -0.93 14.29 10.40
C ALA A 121 -2.15 14.87 9.66
N TRP A 122 -2.63 14.18 8.62
CA TRP A 122 -3.84 14.58 7.92
C TRP A 122 -5.08 14.54 8.82
N LEU A 123 -5.26 13.48 9.60
CA LEU A 123 -6.39 13.34 10.53
C LEU A 123 -6.36 14.43 11.63
N ASP A 124 -5.18 14.74 12.17
CA ASP A 124 -4.98 15.76 13.21
C ASP A 124 -5.34 17.16 12.72
N SER A 125 -4.89 17.52 11.50
CA SER A 125 -5.22 18.81 10.88
C SER A 125 -6.73 19.06 10.74
N ARG A 126 -7.52 17.98 10.74
CA ARG A 126 -8.99 17.99 10.57
C ARG A 126 -9.74 17.59 11.84
N ARG A 127 -9.03 17.37 12.96
CA ARG A 127 -9.59 16.93 14.26
C ARG A 127 -10.45 15.66 14.13
N LEU A 128 -9.99 14.69 13.34
CA LEU A 128 -10.67 13.42 13.11
C LEU A 128 -10.05 12.30 13.95
N ALA A 129 -10.90 11.39 14.44
CA ALA A 129 -10.48 10.18 15.16
C ALA A 129 -9.44 10.46 16.25
N ILE A 130 -9.72 11.48 17.07
CA ILE A 130 -8.89 11.87 18.23
C ILE A 130 -8.90 10.70 19.21
N ASP A 131 -7.72 10.31 19.70
CA ASP A 131 -7.49 9.20 20.64
C ASP A 131 -8.02 7.82 20.20
N ALA A 132 -8.48 7.70 18.95
CA ALA A 132 -8.98 6.45 18.41
C ALA A 132 -7.83 5.46 18.18
N PRO A 133 -8.00 4.17 18.53
CA PRO A 133 -6.99 3.15 18.25
C PRO A 133 -6.69 3.04 16.75
N ALA A 134 -5.40 2.97 16.38
CA ALA A 134 -4.96 2.99 14.99
C ALA A 134 -5.59 1.89 14.13
N GLN A 135 -5.81 0.69 14.69
CA GLN A 135 -6.48 -0.41 13.99
C GLN A 135 -7.94 -0.10 13.64
N VAL A 136 -8.64 0.66 14.47
CA VAL A 136 -10.04 1.07 14.21
C VAL A 136 -10.07 2.16 13.14
N VAL A 137 -9.13 3.12 13.21
CA VAL A 137 -8.97 4.15 12.17
C VAL A 137 -8.67 3.51 10.81
N ALA A 138 -7.74 2.56 10.77
CA ALA A 138 -7.42 1.82 9.55
C ALA A 138 -8.62 1.03 9.01
N ALA A 139 -9.42 0.39 9.87
CA ALA A 139 -10.62 -0.34 9.47
C ALA A 139 -11.67 0.58 8.82
N VAL A 140 -11.88 1.79 9.36
CA VAL A 140 -12.83 2.76 8.82
C VAL A 140 -12.32 3.42 7.54
N LEU A 141 -11.03 3.74 7.48
CA LEU A 141 -10.47 4.52 6.38
C LEU A 141 -9.98 3.64 5.22
N LEU A 142 -9.26 2.57 5.49
CA LEU A 142 -8.68 1.69 4.45
C LEU A 142 -9.58 0.50 4.12
N GLY A 143 -10.36 0.03 5.11
CA GLY A 143 -11.26 -1.12 4.95
C GLY A 143 -12.21 -1.00 3.76
N PRO A 144 -12.90 0.15 3.56
CA PRO A 144 -13.77 0.33 2.40
C PRO A 144 -13.04 0.23 1.06
N LEU A 145 -11.78 0.67 0.98
CA LEU A 145 -11.00 0.61 -0.26
C LEU A 145 -10.66 -0.84 -0.64
N ALA A 146 -10.22 -1.62 0.35
CA ALA A 146 -9.96 -3.04 0.16
C ALA A 146 -11.23 -3.80 -0.27
N GLU A 147 -12.36 -3.50 0.35
CA GLU A 147 -13.64 -4.12 0.00
C GLU A 147 -14.13 -3.70 -1.40
N LEU A 148 -13.98 -2.42 -1.76
CA LEU A 148 -14.29 -1.97 -3.12
C LEU A 148 -13.42 -2.68 -4.16
N ARG A 149 -12.10 -2.79 -3.97
CA ARG A 149 -11.23 -3.53 -4.89
C ARG A 149 -11.68 -4.99 -5.04
N ARG A 150 -12.04 -5.65 -3.93
CA ARG A 150 -12.56 -7.03 -3.94
C ARG A 150 -13.86 -7.14 -4.76
N LEU A 151 -14.82 -6.25 -4.53
CA LEU A 151 -16.12 -6.23 -5.21
C LEU A 151 -15.99 -5.86 -6.69
N GLU A 152 -15.16 -4.88 -7.03
CA GLU A 152 -14.85 -4.49 -8.40
C GLU A 152 -14.25 -5.66 -9.19
N LYS A 153 -13.30 -6.39 -8.58
CA LYS A 153 -12.71 -7.60 -9.18
C LYS A 153 -13.74 -8.72 -9.35
N ALA A 154 -14.60 -8.94 -8.35
CA ALA A 154 -15.58 -10.02 -8.37
C ALA A 154 -16.76 -9.78 -9.32
N THR A 155 -17.15 -8.51 -9.52
CA THR A 155 -18.36 -8.16 -10.27
C THR A 155 -18.09 -7.50 -11.62
N GLY A 156 -16.87 -7.01 -11.85
CA GLY A 156 -16.51 -6.17 -13.00
C GLY A 156 -17.16 -4.78 -12.97
N ARG A 157 -17.94 -4.44 -11.94
CA ARG A 157 -18.62 -3.14 -11.83
C ARG A 157 -17.69 -2.14 -11.16
N MET A 158 -17.36 -1.07 -11.87
CA MET A 158 -16.47 -0.02 -11.38
C MET A 158 -17.22 1.01 -10.52
N THR A 159 -16.58 1.40 -9.42
CA THR A 159 -17.01 2.51 -8.56
C THR A 159 -16.98 3.81 -9.37
N ARG A 160 -18.01 4.64 -9.23
CA ARG A 160 -18.07 5.94 -9.92
C ARG A 160 -17.52 7.05 -9.03
N LYS A 161 -17.29 8.22 -9.61
CA LYS A 161 -16.87 9.40 -8.84
C LYS A 161 -17.87 9.73 -7.72
N THR A 162 -19.17 9.70 -8.03
CA THR A 162 -20.25 9.93 -7.06
C THR A 162 -20.26 8.93 -5.91
N ASP A 163 -19.83 7.70 -6.16
CA ASP A 163 -19.78 6.66 -5.14
C ASP A 163 -18.62 6.92 -4.17
N PHE A 164 -17.48 7.44 -4.65
CA PHE A 164 -16.39 7.90 -3.78
C PHE A 164 -16.78 9.12 -2.94
N GLU A 165 -17.55 10.06 -3.48
CA GLU A 165 -18.06 11.22 -2.74
C GLU A 165 -19.03 10.76 -1.62
N ALA A 166 -19.92 9.82 -1.92
CA ALA A 166 -20.80 9.22 -0.92
C ALA A 166 -20.02 8.44 0.15
N LEU A 167 -18.99 7.69 -0.26
CA LEU A 167 -18.12 6.96 0.65
C LEU A 167 -17.32 7.91 1.56
N GLU A 168 -16.80 9.01 1.03
CA GLU A 168 -16.12 10.04 1.82
C GLU A 168 -17.03 10.58 2.91
N ALA A 169 -18.29 10.92 2.59
CA ALA A 169 -19.24 11.38 3.61
C ALA A 169 -19.42 10.35 4.74
N ALA A 170 -19.55 9.06 4.40
CA ALA A 170 -19.66 7.98 5.38
C ALA A 170 -18.40 7.81 6.24
N VAL A 171 -17.22 7.79 5.61
CA VAL A 171 -15.92 7.63 6.28
C VAL A 171 -15.64 8.80 7.22
N ILE A 172 -15.82 10.04 6.74
CA ILE A 172 -15.59 11.24 7.55
C ILE A 172 -16.53 11.27 8.76
N ASN A 173 -17.80 10.91 8.59
CA ASN A 173 -18.74 10.82 9.71
C ASN A 173 -18.33 9.72 10.70
N GLY A 174 -17.91 8.55 10.22
CA GLY A 174 -17.38 7.49 11.07
C GLY A 174 -16.17 7.95 11.89
N LEU A 175 -15.19 8.60 11.25
CA LEU A 175 -13.99 9.12 11.91
C LEU A 175 -14.29 10.21 12.95
N LYS A 176 -15.30 11.05 12.72
CA LYS A 176 -15.78 12.02 13.73
C LYS A 176 -16.34 11.30 14.95
N SER A 177 -17.19 10.30 14.75
CA SER A 177 -17.81 9.53 15.83
C SER A 177 -16.80 8.77 16.69
N LEU A 178 -15.66 8.35 16.13
CA LEU A 178 -14.60 7.72 16.90
C LEU A 178 -13.99 8.65 17.96
N GLY A 179 -13.89 9.96 17.67
CA GLY A 179 -13.33 10.93 18.62
C GLY A 179 -14.30 11.35 19.73
N SER A 180 -15.61 11.20 19.51
CA SER A 180 -16.64 11.64 20.48
C SER A 180 -16.97 10.59 21.56
N ASN A 181 -16.61 9.33 21.35
CA ASN A 181 -17.04 8.22 22.23
C ASN A 181 -16.11 7.96 23.43
N LEU A 182 -14.96 8.63 23.54
CA LEU A 182 -14.01 8.43 24.64
C LEU A 182 -14.20 9.41 25.82
N GLU A 183 -15.11 10.39 25.72
CA GLU A 183 -15.46 11.26 26.86
C GLU A 183 -16.44 10.61 27.86
N VAL A 184 -16.98 9.42 27.58
CA VAL A 184 -18.08 8.81 28.38
C VAL A 184 -17.60 7.65 29.26
N GLN A 185 -16.30 7.45 29.45
CA GLN A 185 -15.77 6.44 30.37
C GLN A 185 -14.93 7.07 31.48
N HIS A 186 -15.62 7.64 32.47
CA HIS A 186 -15.12 7.89 33.82
C HIS A 186 -16.03 7.20 34.84
#